data_AF-A0A1Q8JHM2-F1
#
_entry.id   AF-A0A1Q8JHM2-F1
#
_cell.length_a   1.000
_cell.length_b   1.000
_cell.length_c   1.000
_cell.angle_alpha   90.00
_cell.angle_beta   90.00
_cell.angle_gamma   90.00
#
_symmetry.space_group_name_H-M   'P 1'
#
loop_
_entity.id
_entity.type
_entity.pdbx_description
1 polymer ?
#
loop_
_entity_poly.entity_id
_entity_poly.type
_entity_poly.pdbx_seq_one_letter_code
_entity_poly.pdbx_strand_id
1 'polypeptide(L)'
;MTHRALVPARRVGEPRALASVLGVLGFGAAHSRDGTAGMEALSEAVGIAEATGDPATLGECLLRRAALLSGPLNALDEGVAEARAGADRMTALGLGRTAAVSLRAEAANGLFRKGAWDEAEHEVATAWAAAPAGSEMIELRLARARLRMGRGDLDGSDTDLAAVELVAGSTGLPKLRLPLLILRAGLEMWRGRPGTAFDHVGTGLDVVFAVAPLLWHGARAQAEAFLAGHPVDAGAVRRLRRHRRELTARGERSDPALRGVLATYEAMCTAEDARTTAGADPGTWGRVADLLERLGQPYPTAYARLRSAEALLTGRRATGAAELARAAAGARALRAEPLLAEIATVARRARIAVPDLPDLPAGNGGPVAVPGPSSPVDHPLGTLTGRELEVLQVLAAGATNKEIAARLFIAPKTVGAHLARIFAKLGVTNRTQAAGVLRRHLPEAGVVEHGGVPD
;
A
#
# COMPACT_ATOMS: atom_id res chain seq x y z
N MET A 1 -26.84 10.20 3.28
CA MET A 1 -27.76 9.30 2.54
C MET A 1 -27.87 7.93 3.21
N THR A 2 -26.77 7.33 3.67
CA THR A 2 -26.72 5.96 4.25
C THR A 2 -27.62 5.74 5.48
N HIS A 3 -27.66 6.66 6.45
CA HIS A 3 -28.55 6.55 7.62
C HIS A 3 -30.05 6.54 7.24
N ARG A 4 -30.45 7.33 6.23
CA ARG A 4 -31.84 7.34 5.72
C ARG A 4 -32.19 6.07 4.95
N ALA A 5 -31.21 5.27 4.53
CA ALA A 5 -31.41 4.04 3.78
C ALA A 5 -31.52 2.78 4.68
N LEU A 6 -31.05 2.83 5.94
CA LEU A 6 -31.14 1.70 6.88
C LEU A 6 -32.59 1.34 7.24
N VAL A 7 -33.44 2.35 7.49
CA VAL A 7 -34.86 2.12 7.83
C VAL A 7 -35.66 1.50 6.66
N PRO A 8 -35.55 2.00 5.41
CA PRO A 8 -36.13 1.33 4.25
C PRO A 8 -35.58 -0.07 4.00
N ALA A 9 -34.28 -0.32 4.25
CA ALA A 9 -33.68 -1.64 4.02
C ALA A 9 -34.38 -2.75 4.81
N ARG A 10 -34.83 -2.49 6.03
CA ARG A 10 -35.59 -3.44 6.87
C ARG A 10 -36.95 -3.85 6.30
N ARG A 11 -37.40 -3.22 5.21
CA ARG A 11 -38.61 -3.61 4.46
C ARG A 11 -38.33 -4.65 3.37
N VAL A 12 -37.07 -5.05 3.17
CA VAL A 12 -36.70 -6.14 2.26
C VAL A 12 -37.27 -7.44 2.82
N GLY A 13 -38.20 -8.06 2.09
CA GLY A 13 -38.90 -9.28 2.51
C GLY A 13 -38.10 -10.58 2.34
N GLU A 14 -36.85 -10.50 1.87
CA GLU A 14 -35.97 -11.65 1.65
C GLU A 14 -34.77 -11.57 2.61
N PRO A 15 -34.62 -12.52 3.57
CA PRO A 15 -33.61 -12.42 4.62
C PRO A 15 -32.15 -12.32 4.14
N ARG A 16 -31.75 -12.99 3.05
CA ARG A 16 -30.36 -12.94 2.56
C ARG A 16 -30.03 -11.57 1.97
N ALA A 17 -30.94 -11.03 1.16
CA ALA A 17 -30.84 -9.68 0.63
C ALA A 17 -30.85 -8.64 1.75
N LEU A 18 -31.68 -8.83 2.79
CA LEU A 18 -31.69 -7.95 3.95
C LEU A 18 -30.33 -7.93 4.67
N ALA A 19 -29.76 -9.10 4.98
CA ALA A 19 -28.43 -9.19 5.60
C ALA A 19 -27.35 -8.50 4.75
N SER A 20 -27.36 -8.77 3.44
CA SER A 20 -26.41 -8.16 2.50
C SER A 20 -26.53 -6.63 2.46
N VAL A 21 -27.76 -6.10 2.38
CA VAL A 21 -28.03 -4.66 2.33
C VAL A 21 -27.65 -3.99 3.65
N LEU A 22 -28.03 -4.57 4.79
CA LEU A 22 -27.62 -4.07 6.10
C LEU A 22 -26.10 -4.07 6.26
N GLY A 23 -25.42 -5.10 5.76
CA GLY A 23 -23.95 -5.16 5.74
C GLY A 23 -23.31 -4.04 4.91
N VAL A 24 -23.88 -3.66 3.76
CA VAL A 24 -23.38 -2.54 2.95
C VAL A 24 -23.65 -1.20 3.63
N LEU A 25 -24.89 -1.00 4.05
CA LEU A 25 -25.33 0.28 4.61
C LEU A 25 -24.73 0.53 5.99
N GLY A 26 -24.57 -0.50 6.82
CA GLY A 26 -23.93 -0.41 8.14
C GLY A 26 -22.47 0.04 8.02
N PHE A 27 -21.71 -0.59 7.13
CA PHE A 27 -20.32 -0.19 6.85
C PHE A 27 -20.23 1.27 6.36
N GLY A 28 -21.11 1.67 5.43
CA GLY A 28 -21.16 3.05 4.93
C GLY A 28 -21.63 4.06 5.97
N ALA A 29 -22.55 3.69 6.87
CA ALA A 29 -23.05 4.55 7.94
C ALA A 29 -21.95 4.85 8.97
N ALA A 30 -21.18 3.83 9.35
CA ALA A 30 -20.05 3.97 10.25
C ALA A 30 -18.94 4.85 9.68
N HIS A 31 -18.70 4.80 8.36
CA HIS A 31 -17.76 5.71 7.68
C HIS A 31 -18.24 7.16 7.58
N SER A 32 -19.56 7.39 7.73
CA SER A 32 -20.16 8.67 7.39
C SER A 32 -20.41 9.55 8.60
N ARG A 33 -21.08 9.03 9.65
CA ARG A 33 -21.58 9.87 10.79
C ARG A 33 -21.86 9.13 12.10
N ASP A 34 -22.07 7.81 12.09
CA ASP A 34 -22.56 7.10 13.28
C ASP A 34 -21.96 5.69 13.35
N GLY A 35 -20.88 5.56 14.12
CA GLY A 35 -20.18 4.29 14.32
C GLY A 35 -21.06 3.26 15.01
N THR A 36 -21.85 3.70 15.99
CA THR A 36 -22.75 2.85 16.78
C THR A 36 -23.85 2.28 15.90
N ALA A 37 -24.61 3.11 15.17
CA ALA A 37 -25.68 2.63 14.29
C ALA A 37 -25.14 1.74 13.16
N GLY A 38 -23.94 2.02 12.67
CA GLY A 38 -23.28 1.16 11.69
C GLY A 38 -22.91 -0.23 12.27
N MET A 39 -22.42 -0.27 13.51
CA MET A 39 -22.10 -1.51 14.21
C MET A 39 -23.35 -2.33 14.56
N GLU A 40 -24.42 -1.66 15.00
CA GLU A 40 -25.72 -2.28 15.25
C GLU A 40 -26.28 -2.92 13.98
N ALA A 41 -26.24 -2.20 12.86
CA ALA A 41 -26.70 -2.73 11.57
C ALA A 41 -25.86 -3.93 11.09
N LEU A 42 -24.55 -3.93 11.34
CA LEU A 42 -23.68 -5.07 11.02
C LEU A 42 -23.93 -6.26 11.95
N SER A 43 -24.22 -6.01 13.23
CA SER A 43 -24.59 -7.06 14.19
C SER A 43 -25.93 -7.70 13.82
N GLU A 44 -26.92 -6.88 13.43
CA GLU A 44 -28.20 -7.33 12.88
C GLU A 44 -28.00 -8.16 11.60
N ALA A 45 -27.14 -7.70 10.67
CA ALA A 45 -26.81 -8.42 9.45
C ALA A 45 -26.21 -9.81 9.73
N VAL A 46 -25.29 -9.92 10.70
CA VAL A 46 -24.70 -11.21 11.11
C VAL A 46 -25.78 -12.13 11.67
N GLY A 47 -26.62 -11.65 12.60
CA GLY A 47 -27.68 -12.47 13.20
C GLY A 47 -28.70 -12.97 12.17
N ILE A 48 -29.07 -12.13 11.19
CA ILE A 48 -29.94 -12.54 10.09
C ILE A 48 -29.22 -13.59 9.22
N ALA A 49 -27.97 -13.35 8.82
CA ALA A 49 -27.21 -14.28 8.01
C ALA A 49 -27.08 -15.67 8.67
N GLU A 50 -26.84 -15.70 9.98
CA GLU A 50 -26.83 -16.93 10.78
C GLU A 50 -28.17 -17.67 10.72
N ALA A 51 -29.28 -16.96 10.88
CA ALA A 51 -30.62 -17.56 10.84
C ALA A 51 -30.97 -18.12 9.45
N THR A 52 -30.40 -17.58 8.37
CA THR A 52 -30.62 -18.13 7.02
C THR A 52 -29.88 -19.45 6.75
N GLY A 53 -28.88 -19.78 7.57
CA GLY A 53 -28.02 -20.94 7.36
C GLY A 53 -27.16 -20.87 6.10
N ASP A 54 -26.97 -19.69 5.49
CA ASP A 54 -26.13 -19.49 4.30
C ASP A 54 -24.69 -19.09 4.71
N PRO A 55 -23.69 -19.99 4.58
CA PRO A 55 -22.32 -19.69 4.99
C PRO A 55 -21.67 -18.56 4.19
N ALA A 56 -22.05 -18.37 2.92
CA ALA A 56 -21.47 -17.32 2.07
C ALA A 56 -21.87 -15.92 2.57
N THR A 57 -23.18 -15.69 2.76
CA THR A 57 -23.69 -14.42 3.31
C THR A 57 -23.14 -14.16 4.72
N LEU A 58 -23.04 -15.21 5.56
CA LEU A 58 -22.46 -15.08 6.90
C LEU A 58 -21.00 -14.63 6.84
N GLY A 59 -20.19 -15.26 5.98
CA GLY A 59 -18.78 -14.90 5.79
C GLY A 59 -18.60 -13.44 5.36
N GLU A 60 -19.45 -12.95 4.44
CA GLU A 60 -19.43 -11.55 4.02
C GLU A 60 -19.77 -10.57 5.16
N CYS A 61 -20.78 -10.90 5.97
CA CYS A 61 -21.19 -10.05 7.09
C CYS A 61 -20.11 -9.99 8.18
N LEU A 62 -19.51 -11.14 8.51
CA LEU A 62 -18.40 -11.22 9.46
C LEU A 62 -17.20 -10.40 8.98
N LEU A 63 -16.83 -10.53 7.69
CA LEU A 63 -15.72 -9.77 7.12
C LEU A 63 -15.94 -8.27 7.21
N ARG A 64 -17.13 -7.78 6.88
CA ARG A 64 -17.46 -6.35 6.94
C ARG A 64 -17.43 -5.81 8.36
N ARG A 65 -17.89 -6.59 9.34
CA ARG A 65 -17.86 -6.21 10.75
C ARG A 65 -16.44 -6.14 11.28
N ALA A 66 -15.64 -7.16 11.02
CA ALA A 66 -14.22 -7.19 11.34
C ALA A 66 -13.48 -6.00 10.71
N ALA A 67 -13.66 -5.75 9.41
CA ALA A 67 -13.05 -4.63 8.69
C ALA A 67 -13.49 -3.25 9.21
N LEU A 68 -14.70 -3.13 9.78
CA LEU A 68 -15.13 -1.89 10.39
C LEU A 68 -14.41 -1.63 11.72
N LEU A 69 -14.27 -2.66 12.55
CA LEU A 69 -13.57 -2.60 13.83
C LEU A 69 -12.07 -2.30 13.63
N SER A 70 -11.39 -3.15 12.86
CA SER A 70 -9.96 -3.06 12.56
C SER A 70 -9.60 -1.85 11.69
N GLY A 71 -10.58 -1.27 11.00
CA GLY A 71 -10.46 -0.19 10.03
C GLY A 71 -10.78 1.20 10.62
N PRO A 72 -11.94 1.80 10.28
CA PRO A 72 -12.33 3.14 10.72
C PRO A 72 -12.44 3.33 12.23
N LEU A 73 -12.93 2.33 12.96
CA LEU A 73 -13.17 2.46 14.40
C LEU A 73 -11.90 2.29 15.24
N ASN A 74 -10.82 1.76 14.63
CA ASN A 74 -9.54 1.52 15.29
C ASN A 74 -9.67 0.65 16.57
N ALA A 75 -10.68 -0.22 16.62
CA ALA A 75 -10.85 -1.28 17.62
C ALA A 75 -10.07 -2.51 17.15
N LEU A 76 -8.73 -2.40 17.20
CA LEU A 76 -7.84 -3.35 16.53
C LEU A 76 -7.89 -4.74 17.15
N ASP A 77 -7.98 -4.83 18.48
CA ASP A 77 -7.98 -6.10 19.21
C ASP A 77 -9.28 -6.87 18.96
N GLU A 78 -10.42 -6.19 19.09
CA GLU A 78 -11.73 -6.74 18.80
C GLU A 78 -11.84 -7.15 17.33
N GLY A 79 -11.42 -6.29 16.40
CA GLY A 79 -11.46 -6.58 14.97
C GLY A 79 -10.62 -7.79 14.57
N VAL A 80 -9.42 -7.95 15.13
CA VAL A 80 -8.56 -9.12 14.90
C VAL A 80 -9.17 -10.39 15.49
N ALA A 81 -9.70 -10.31 16.72
CA ALA A 81 -10.33 -11.46 17.36
C ALA A 81 -11.56 -11.94 16.56
N GLU A 82 -12.41 -11.02 16.11
CA GLU A 82 -13.57 -11.34 15.27
C GLU A 82 -13.16 -11.92 13.92
N ALA A 83 -12.14 -11.36 13.28
CA ALA A 83 -11.62 -11.86 12.01
C ALA A 83 -11.10 -13.31 12.13
N ARG A 84 -10.31 -13.60 13.18
CA ARG A 84 -9.80 -14.95 13.46
C ARG A 84 -10.93 -15.95 13.73
N ALA A 85 -11.84 -15.60 14.65
CA ALA A 85 -12.98 -16.46 14.99
C ALA A 85 -13.89 -16.71 13.78
N GLY A 86 -14.13 -15.67 12.96
CA GLY A 86 -14.85 -15.79 11.71
C GLY A 86 -14.15 -16.72 10.73
N ALA A 87 -12.82 -16.62 10.58
CA ALA A 87 -12.05 -17.47 9.68
C ALA A 87 -12.12 -18.96 10.10
N ASP A 88 -12.00 -19.24 11.39
CA ASP A 88 -12.13 -20.60 11.93
C ASP A 88 -13.52 -21.17 11.67
N ARG A 89 -14.55 -20.36 11.90
CA ARG A 89 -15.94 -20.75 11.60
C ARG A 89 -16.17 -21.01 10.12
N MET A 90 -15.68 -20.13 9.24
CA MET A 90 -15.82 -20.32 7.78
C MET A 90 -15.06 -21.56 7.30
N THR A 91 -13.93 -21.88 7.93
CA THR A 91 -13.19 -23.12 7.66
C THR A 91 -14.00 -24.34 8.04
N ALA A 92 -14.60 -24.35 9.24
CA ALA A 92 -15.48 -25.43 9.69
C ALA A 92 -16.72 -25.64 8.80
N LEU A 93 -17.19 -24.58 8.13
CA LEU A 93 -18.31 -24.62 7.18
C LEU A 93 -17.87 -24.92 5.72
N GLY A 94 -16.62 -25.29 5.48
CA GLY A 94 -16.13 -25.66 4.15
C GLY A 94 -15.71 -24.49 3.25
N LEU A 95 -15.71 -23.26 3.78
CA LEU A 95 -15.27 -22.03 3.08
C LEU A 95 -13.82 -21.63 3.41
N GLY A 96 -12.98 -22.62 3.73
CA GLY A 96 -11.56 -22.43 4.10
C GLY A 96 -10.70 -21.79 3.01
N ARG A 97 -11.09 -21.92 1.73
CA ARG A 97 -10.35 -21.39 0.57
C ARG A 97 -10.90 -20.04 0.06
N THR A 98 -11.97 -19.53 0.67
CA THR A 98 -12.70 -18.35 0.21
C THR A 98 -12.92 -17.34 1.35
N ALA A 99 -14.05 -17.40 2.05
CA ALA A 99 -14.40 -16.44 3.09
C ALA A 99 -13.38 -16.44 4.24
N ALA A 100 -12.86 -17.62 4.62
CA ALA A 100 -11.82 -17.72 5.63
C ALA A 100 -10.53 -17.00 5.23
N VAL A 101 -10.13 -17.04 3.95
CA VAL A 101 -8.93 -16.35 3.44
C VAL A 101 -9.08 -14.85 3.56
N SER A 102 -10.23 -14.30 3.19
CA SER A 102 -10.51 -12.86 3.32
C SER A 102 -10.50 -12.41 4.78
N LEU A 103 -11.07 -13.21 5.69
CA LEU A 103 -11.06 -12.93 7.13
C LEU A 103 -9.64 -12.99 7.71
N ARG A 104 -8.82 -13.96 7.31
CA ARG A 104 -7.40 -14.03 7.71
C ARG A 104 -6.60 -12.84 7.17
N ALA A 105 -6.86 -12.38 5.94
CA ALA A 105 -6.24 -11.18 5.40
C ALA A 105 -6.63 -9.92 6.19
N GLU A 106 -7.89 -9.82 6.65
CA GLU A 106 -8.33 -8.73 7.52
C GLU A 106 -7.68 -8.80 8.91
N ALA A 107 -7.55 -10.00 9.49
CA ALA A 107 -6.80 -10.19 10.73
C ALA A 107 -5.35 -9.74 10.59
N ALA A 108 -4.68 -10.12 9.50
CA ALA A 108 -3.32 -9.68 9.20
C ALA A 108 -3.20 -8.15 9.07
N ASN A 109 -4.21 -7.49 8.48
CA ASN A 109 -4.26 -6.03 8.38
C ASN A 109 -4.38 -5.36 9.76
N GLY A 110 -5.27 -5.86 10.63
CA GLY A 110 -5.40 -5.38 12.01
C GLY A 110 -4.12 -5.57 12.82
N LEU A 111 -3.52 -6.76 12.75
CA LEU A 111 -2.25 -7.12 13.39
C LEU A 111 -1.09 -6.22 12.93
N PHE A 112 -1.02 -5.93 11.63
CA PHE A 112 -0.04 -4.98 11.09
C PHE A 112 -0.17 -3.60 11.75
N ARG A 113 -1.41 -3.09 11.85
CA ARG A 113 -1.67 -1.75 12.41
C ARG A 113 -1.29 -1.62 13.88
N LYS A 114 -1.53 -2.66 14.69
CA LYS A 114 -1.15 -2.67 16.12
C LYS A 114 0.32 -3.06 16.36
N GLY A 115 1.05 -3.43 15.31
CA GLY A 115 2.48 -3.76 15.40
C GLY A 115 2.82 -5.24 15.63
N ALA A 116 1.83 -6.14 15.61
CA ALA A 116 2.05 -7.57 15.74
C ALA A 116 2.39 -8.21 14.38
N TRP A 117 3.50 -7.79 13.76
CA TRP A 117 3.83 -8.15 12.37
C TRP A 117 4.14 -9.64 12.18
N ASP A 118 4.73 -10.28 13.18
CA ASP A 118 5.03 -11.72 13.15
C ASP A 118 3.75 -12.56 13.14
N GLU A 119 2.77 -12.16 13.95
CA GLU A 119 1.44 -12.76 13.92
C GLU A 119 0.73 -12.47 12.59
N ALA A 120 0.86 -11.26 12.04
CA ALA A 120 0.27 -10.92 10.74
C ALA A 120 0.84 -11.80 9.60
N GLU A 121 2.15 -12.07 9.63
CA GLU A 121 2.80 -13.00 8.70
C GLU A 121 2.29 -14.42 8.86
N HIS A 122 2.03 -14.86 10.10
CA HIS A 122 1.43 -16.16 10.38
C HIS A 122 0.00 -16.27 9.80
N GLU A 123 -0.82 -15.23 9.94
CA GLU A 123 -2.16 -15.19 9.32
C GLU A 123 -2.09 -15.30 7.78
N VAL A 124 -1.18 -14.53 7.17
CA VAL A 124 -0.95 -14.58 5.72
C VAL A 124 -0.46 -15.95 5.28
N ALA A 125 0.49 -16.57 5.99
CA ALA A 125 1.00 -17.89 5.69
C ALA A 125 -0.09 -18.96 5.78
N THR A 126 -0.92 -18.90 6.81
CA THR A 126 -2.06 -19.81 7.01
C THR A 126 -3.07 -19.69 5.88
N ALA A 127 -3.46 -18.46 5.50
CA ALA A 127 -4.35 -18.22 4.39
C ALA A 127 -3.76 -18.66 3.04
N TRP A 128 -2.43 -18.51 2.86
CA TRP A 128 -1.74 -18.94 1.65
C TRP A 128 -1.67 -20.47 1.52
N ALA A 129 -1.48 -21.17 2.65
CA ALA A 129 -1.45 -22.64 2.71
C ALA A 129 -2.79 -23.27 2.32
N ALA A 130 -3.91 -22.55 2.51
CA ALA A 130 -5.21 -22.96 1.99
C ALA A 130 -5.28 -22.91 0.45
N ALA A 131 -4.24 -22.42 -0.23
CA ALA A 131 -4.11 -22.31 -1.69
C ALA A 131 -5.30 -21.61 -2.39
N PRO A 132 -5.67 -20.38 -1.98
CA PRO A 132 -6.76 -19.61 -2.60
C PRO A 132 -6.54 -19.38 -4.09
N ALA A 133 -7.64 -19.15 -4.81
CA ALA A 133 -7.62 -18.82 -6.23
C ALA A 133 -8.43 -17.55 -6.50
N GLY A 134 -8.40 -17.04 -7.73
CA GLY A 134 -9.29 -15.96 -8.15
C GLY A 134 -9.14 -14.65 -7.35
N SER A 135 -10.29 -14.05 -7.03
CA SER A 135 -10.43 -12.78 -6.34
C SER A 135 -10.01 -12.82 -4.87
N GLU A 136 -10.05 -14.00 -4.25
CA GLU A 136 -9.76 -14.26 -2.85
C GLU A 136 -8.27 -14.00 -2.55
N MET A 137 -7.41 -14.11 -3.57
CA MET A 137 -6.00 -13.77 -3.46
C MET A 137 -5.73 -12.27 -3.36
N ILE A 138 -6.67 -11.39 -3.72
CA ILE A 138 -6.35 -9.96 -3.85
C ILE A 138 -6.03 -9.34 -2.50
N GLU A 139 -6.92 -9.47 -1.51
CA GLU A 139 -6.71 -8.92 -0.16
C GLU A 139 -5.52 -9.58 0.54
N LEU A 140 -5.35 -10.90 0.34
CA LEU A 140 -4.20 -11.64 0.86
C LEU A 140 -2.88 -11.09 0.31
N ARG A 141 -2.81 -10.79 -0.99
CA ARG A 141 -1.63 -10.19 -1.62
C ARG A 141 -1.38 -8.76 -1.15
N LEU A 142 -2.43 -7.96 -0.94
CA LEU A 142 -2.28 -6.61 -0.36
C LEU A 142 -1.71 -6.67 1.06
N ALA A 143 -2.21 -7.57 1.89
CA ALA A 143 -1.68 -7.80 3.24
C ALA A 143 -0.21 -8.25 3.22
N ARG A 144 0.12 -9.22 2.36
CA ARG A 144 1.50 -9.70 2.21
C ARG A 144 2.46 -8.65 1.66
N ALA A 145 2.04 -7.88 0.65
CA ALA A 145 2.84 -6.80 0.07
C ALA A 145 3.21 -5.77 1.14
N ARG A 146 2.26 -5.40 2.00
CA ARG A 146 2.49 -4.48 3.11
C ARG A 146 3.55 -4.99 4.09
N LEU A 147 3.47 -6.26 4.49
CA LEU A 147 4.44 -6.88 5.39
C LEU A 147 5.82 -6.97 4.74
N ARG A 148 5.91 -7.49 3.51
CA ARG A 148 7.16 -7.57 2.73
C ARG A 148 7.84 -6.21 2.61
N MET A 149 7.08 -5.17 2.27
CA MET A 149 7.58 -3.80 2.22
C MET A 149 8.13 -3.36 3.58
N GLY A 150 7.42 -3.62 4.68
CA GLY A 150 7.90 -3.34 6.03
C GLY A 150 9.20 -4.08 6.38
N ARG A 151 9.36 -5.33 5.94
CA ARG A 151 10.59 -6.14 6.14
C ARG A 151 11.72 -5.80 5.15
N GLY A 152 11.50 -4.88 4.21
CA GLY A 152 12.50 -4.51 3.20
C GLY A 152 12.52 -5.39 1.94
N ASP A 153 11.62 -6.37 1.81
CA ASP A 153 11.40 -7.13 0.57
C ASP A 153 10.54 -6.30 -0.41
N LEU A 154 11.18 -5.26 -0.98
CA LEU A 154 10.52 -4.34 -1.90
C LEU A 154 10.11 -5.00 -3.22
N ASP A 155 10.90 -5.96 -3.72
CA ASP A 155 10.64 -6.64 -4.98
C ASP A 155 9.55 -7.71 -4.85
N GLY A 156 9.52 -8.44 -3.73
CA GLY A 156 8.41 -9.32 -3.40
C GLY A 156 7.11 -8.54 -3.18
N SER A 157 7.18 -7.35 -2.57
CA SER A 157 6.04 -6.43 -2.49
C SER A 157 5.57 -5.99 -3.87
N ASP A 158 6.47 -5.55 -4.76
CA ASP A 158 6.15 -5.14 -6.13
C ASP A 158 5.46 -6.25 -6.91
N THR A 159 5.99 -7.48 -6.79
CA THR A 159 5.42 -8.68 -7.42
C THR A 159 3.96 -8.91 -7.00
N ASP A 160 3.65 -8.76 -5.71
CA ASP A 160 2.28 -8.89 -5.22
C ASP A 160 1.36 -7.78 -5.70
N LEU A 161 1.82 -6.53 -5.69
CA LEU A 161 1.03 -5.39 -6.16
C LEU A 161 0.76 -5.47 -7.67
N ALA A 162 1.74 -5.92 -8.45
CA ALA A 162 1.58 -6.13 -9.90
C ALA A 162 0.54 -7.22 -10.21
N ALA A 163 0.52 -8.29 -9.40
CA ALA A 163 -0.50 -9.34 -9.52
C ALA A 163 -1.91 -8.80 -9.18
N VAL A 164 -2.02 -7.96 -8.16
CA VAL A 164 -3.29 -7.30 -7.80
C VAL A 164 -3.77 -6.37 -8.92
N GLU A 165 -2.87 -5.57 -9.51
CA GLU A 165 -3.17 -4.68 -10.63
C GLU A 165 -3.73 -5.40 -11.84
N LEU A 166 -3.14 -6.54 -12.19
CA LEU A 166 -3.58 -7.35 -13.32
C LEU A 166 -5.04 -7.81 -13.15
N VAL A 167 -5.40 -8.22 -11.93
CA VAL A 167 -6.77 -8.66 -11.62
C VAL A 167 -7.72 -7.47 -11.52
N ALA A 168 -7.34 -6.40 -10.82
CA ALA A 168 -8.17 -5.21 -10.62
C ALA A 168 -8.48 -4.47 -11.94
N GLY A 169 -7.52 -4.40 -12.87
CA GLY A 169 -7.70 -3.81 -14.20
C GLY A 169 -8.66 -4.59 -15.11
N SER A 170 -8.92 -5.86 -14.80
CA SER A 170 -9.84 -6.72 -15.56
C SER A 170 -11.27 -6.75 -15.01
N THR A 171 -11.46 -6.46 -13.73
CA THR A 171 -12.74 -6.62 -13.01
C THR A 171 -13.44 -5.30 -12.68
N GLY A 172 -12.74 -4.16 -12.81
CA GLY A 172 -13.30 -2.84 -12.53
C GLY A 172 -13.65 -2.59 -11.06
N LEU A 173 -13.16 -3.42 -10.13
CA LEU A 173 -13.50 -3.37 -8.69
C LEU A 173 -12.97 -2.09 -8.03
N PRO A 174 -13.81 -1.06 -7.78
CA PRO A 174 -13.34 0.22 -7.24
C PRO A 174 -12.86 0.10 -5.79
N LYS A 175 -13.40 -0.89 -5.05
CA LYS A 175 -13.13 -1.12 -3.63
C LYS A 175 -11.65 -1.44 -3.33
N LEU A 176 -10.94 -2.06 -4.28
CA LEU A 176 -9.55 -2.54 -4.09
C LEU A 176 -8.52 -1.56 -4.64
N ARG A 177 -8.96 -0.55 -5.40
CA ARG A 177 -8.07 0.41 -6.06
C ARG A 177 -7.34 1.29 -5.06
N LEU A 178 -8.02 1.73 -4.00
CA LEU A 178 -7.43 2.61 -2.99
C LEU A 178 -6.33 1.91 -2.16
N PRO A 179 -6.54 0.71 -1.56
CA PRO A 179 -5.48 0.00 -0.86
C PRO A 179 -4.24 -0.27 -1.72
N LEU A 180 -4.45 -0.67 -2.98
CA LEU A 180 -3.38 -0.86 -3.95
C LEU A 180 -2.57 0.42 -4.17
N LEU A 181 -3.23 1.55 -4.44
CA LEU A 181 -2.55 2.82 -4.72
C LEU A 181 -1.80 3.36 -3.50
N ILE A 182 -2.31 3.13 -2.29
CA ILE A 182 -1.60 3.46 -1.03
C ILE A 182 -0.30 2.67 -0.94
N LEU A 183 -0.35 1.35 -1.19
CA LEU A 183 0.84 0.50 -1.15
C LEU A 183 1.82 0.81 -2.27
N ARG A 184 1.33 1.13 -3.48
CA ARG A 184 2.17 1.61 -4.58
C ARG A 184 2.89 2.89 -4.23
N ALA A 185 2.18 3.89 -3.68
CA ALA A 185 2.80 5.11 -3.21
C ALA A 185 3.85 4.83 -2.12
N GLY A 186 3.54 3.99 -1.13
CA GLY A 186 4.49 3.59 -0.09
C GLY A 186 5.75 2.90 -0.63
N LEU A 187 5.60 1.99 -1.60
CA LEU A 187 6.71 1.29 -2.24
C LEU A 187 7.65 2.27 -2.97
N GLU A 188 7.09 3.19 -3.75
CA GLU A 188 7.89 4.17 -4.49
C GLU A 188 8.57 5.18 -3.55
N MET A 189 7.98 5.49 -2.39
CA MET A 189 8.68 6.25 -1.35
C MET A 189 9.94 5.54 -0.86
N TRP A 190 9.86 4.23 -0.58
CA TRP A 190 11.01 3.44 -0.16
C TRP A 190 12.06 3.24 -1.25
N ARG A 191 11.66 3.30 -2.52
CA ARG A 191 12.56 3.31 -3.68
C ARG A 191 13.17 4.69 -3.99
N GLY A 192 12.88 5.72 -3.19
CA GLY A 192 13.39 7.06 -3.40
C GLY A 192 12.79 7.77 -4.62
N ARG A 193 11.55 7.42 -5.00
CA ARG A 193 10.83 7.96 -6.18
C ARG A 193 9.57 8.73 -5.75
N PRO A 194 9.71 9.88 -5.05
CA PRO A 194 8.56 10.59 -4.50
C PRO A 194 7.62 11.16 -5.56
N GLY A 195 8.11 11.51 -6.76
CA GLY A 195 7.27 11.93 -7.88
C GLY A 195 6.30 10.83 -8.32
N THR A 196 6.81 9.62 -8.57
CA THR A 196 5.98 8.45 -8.93
C THR A 196 5.03 8.05 -7.80
N ALA A 197 5.47 8.15 -6.53
CA ALA A 197 4.59 7.96 -5.40
C ALA A 197 3.41 8.95 -5.40
N PHE A 198 3.66 10.22 -5.73
CA PHE A 198 2.64 11.26 -5.83
C PHE A 198 1.67 11.02 -7.00
N ASP A 199 2.13 10.46 -8.12
CA ASP A 199 1.27 10.09 -9.25
C ASP A 199 0.26 8.99 -8.88
N HIS A 200 0.71 7.98 -8.11
CA HIS A 200 -0.19 6.96 -7.56
C HIS A 200 -1.24 7.56 -6.63
N VAL A 201 -0.84 8.53 -5.80
CA VAL A 201 -1.79 9.28 -4.96
C VAL A 201 -2.79 10.05 -5.81
N GLY A 202 -2.33 10.78 -6.84
CA GLY A 202 -3.17 11.53 -7.76
C GLY A 202 -4.24 10.65 -8.41
N THR A 203 -3.87 9.45 -8.86
CA THR A 203 -4.80 8.45 -9.41
C THR A 203 -5.86 8.01 -8.39
N GLY A 204 -5.52 7.99 -7.10
CA GLY A 204 -6.42 7.60 -6.02
C GLY A 204 -7.38 8.71 -5.61
N LEU A 205 -7.01 9.98 -5.82
CA LEU A 205 -7.87 11.14 -5.53
C LEU A 205 -9.08 11.21 -6.46
N ASP A 206 -8.99 10.64 -7.67
CA ASP A 206 -10.10 10.57 -8.62
C ASP A 206 -11.20 9.57 -8.20
N VAL A 207 -10.96 8.76 -7.15
CA VAL A 207 -11.96 7.86 -6.59
C VAL A 207 -12.85 8.62 -5.59
N VAL A 208 -14.17 8.40 -5.66
CA VAL A 208 -15.24 9.16 -4.97
C VAL A 208 -15.08 9.33 -3.44
N PHE A 209 -14.20 8.56 -2.79
CA PHE A 209 -13.87 8.71 -1.37
C PHE A 209 -12.38 8.52 -1.11
N ALA A 210 -11.60 9.60 -1.10
CA ALA A 210 -10.23 9.54 -0.60
C ALA A 210 -10.20 9.18 0.90
N VAL A 211 -9.26 8.30 1.26
CA VAL A 211 -9.04 7.87 2.65
C VAL A 211 -7.81 8.59 3.23
N ALA A 212 -7.83 8.80 4.54
CA ALA A 212 -6.82 9.58 5.24
C ALA A 212 -5.36 9.11 5.01
N PRO A 213 -5.06 7.78 4.96
CA PRO A 213 -3.71 7.32 4.66
C PRO A 213 -3.21 7.75 3.27
N LEU A 214 -4.09 7.74 2.24
CA LEU A 214 -3.71 8.17 0.89
C LEU A 214 -3.29 9.64 0.87
N LEU A 215 -4.01 10.50 1.60
CA LEU A 215 -3.70 11.93 1.69
C LEU A 215 -2.36 12.18 2.39
N TRP A 216 -2.06 11.41 3.45
CA TRP A 216 -0.76 11.48 4.12
C TRP A 216 0.38 11.04 3.19
N HIS A 217 0.22 9.93 2.46
CA HIS A 217 1.21 9.52 1.46
C HIS A 217 1.43 10.62 0.40
N GLY A 218 0.37 11.33 -0.01
CA GLY A 218 0.47 12.49 -0.89
C GLY A 218 1.30 13.62 -0.30
N ALA A 219 1.00 14.02 0.94
CA ALA A 219 1.71 15.09 1.62
C ALA A 219 3.18 14.75 1.84
N ARG A 220 3.48 13.50 2.26
CA ARG A 220 4.86 12.99 2.38
C ARG A 220 5.59 13.02 1.05
N ALA A 221 4.98 12.47 -0.01
CA ALA A 221 5.58 12.43 -1.34
C ALA A 221 5.86 13.83 -1.89
N GLN A 222 4.93 14.77 -1.70
CA GLN A 222 5.14 16.17 -2.05
C GLN A 222 6.32 16.79 -1.29
N ALA A 223 6.40 16.57 0.02
CA ALA A 223 7.47 17.12 0.85
C ALA A 223 8.84 16.57 0.44
N GLU A 224 8.97 15.26 0.24
CA GLU A 224 10.23 14.64 -0.22
C GLU A 224 10.61 15.13 -1.63
N ALA A 225 9.66 15.20 -2.55
CA ALA A 225 9.90 15.68 -3.92
C ALA A 225 10.40 17.14 -3.91
N PHE A 226 9.80 18.00 -3.10
CA PHE A 226 10.22 19.39 -2.92
C PHE A 226 11.64 19.48 -2.33
N LEU A 227 11.92 18.75 -1.25
CA LEU A 227 13.23 18.73 -0.60
C LEU A 227 14.33 18.16 -1.51
N ALA A 228 13.98 17.25 -2.41
CA ALA A 228 14.88 16.73 -3.44
C ALA A 228 15.08 17.68 -4.63
N GLY A 229 14.43 18.86 -4.67
CA GLY A 229 14.52 19.80 -5.79
C GLY A 229 13.69 19.44 -7.02
N HIS A 230 12.77 18.48 -6.89
CA HIS A 230 11.93 17.98 -7.99
C HIS A 230 10.44 18.14 -7.64
N PRO A 231 9.91 19.39 -7.54
CA PRO A 231 8.54 19.62 -7.11
C PRO A 231 7.53 18.97 -8.07
N VAL A 232 6.46 18.42 -7.49
CA VAL A 232 5.33 17.81 -8.22
C VAL A 232 4.40 18.88 -8.80
N ASP A 233 3.52 18.48 -9.74
CA ASP A 233 2.57 19.38 -10.40
C ASP A 233 1.71 20.19 -9.41
N ALA A 234 1.72 21.52 -9.57
CA ALA A 234 0.98 22.44 -8.71
C ALA A 234 -0.54 22.24 -8.79
N GLY A 235 -1.07 21.79 -9.94
CA GLY A 235 -2.48 21.42 -10.09
C GLY A 235 -2.86 20.24 -9.20
N ALA A 236 -2.04 19.19 -9.21
CA ALA A 236 -2.19 18.02 -8.38
C ALA A 236 -2.06 18.32 -6.88
N VAL A 237 -1.14 19.21 -6.48
CA VAL A 237 -1.06 19.72 -5.09
C VAL A 237 -2.36 20.43 -4.67
N ARG A 238 -2.95 21.27 -5.54
CA ARG A 238 -4.24 21.92 -5.24
C ARG A 238 -5.36 20.88 -5.06
N ARG A 239 -5.38 19.81 -5.87
CA ARG A 239 -6.35 18.72 -5.71
C ARG A 239 -6.18 18.00 -4.37
N LEU A 240 -4.95 17.65 -3.99
CA LEU A 240 -4.65 17.02 -2.70
C LEU A 240 -5.18 17.87 -1.53
N ARG A 241 -4.88 19.18 -1.54
CA ARG A 241 -5.36 20.13 -0.51
C ARG A 241 -6.87 20.22 -0.45
N ARG A 242 -7.56 20.17 -1.59
CA ARG A 242 -9.04 20.14 -1.63
C ARG A 242 -9.57 18.89 -0.92
N HIS A 243 -9.06 17.71 -1.23
CA HIS A 243 -9.51 16.47 -0.59
C HIS A 243 -9.21 16.42 0.91
N ARG A 244 -8.12 17.05 1.36
CA ARG A 244 -7.85 17.22 2.80
C ARG A 244 -8.89 18.08 3.50
N ARG A 245 -9.31 19.21 2.90
CA ARG A 245 -10.41 20.03 3.44
C ARG A 245 -11.72 19.24 3.52
N GLU A 246 -12.02 18.44 2.50
CA GLU A 246 -13.18 17.54 2.50
C GLU A 246 -13.09 16.48 3.61
N LEU A 247 -11.90 15.93 3.86
CA LEU A 247 -11.63 14.98 4.94
C LEU A 247 -11.87 15.62 6.32
N THR A 248 -11.34 16.81 6.57
CA THR A 248 -11.51 17.54 7.83
C THR A 248 -12.98 17.83 8.10
N ALA A 249 -13.70 18.37 7.09
CA ALA A 249 -15.13 18.64 7.20
C ALA A 249 -15.97 17.36 7.40
N ARG A 250 -15.48 16.19 6.94
CA ARG A 250 -16.09 14.89 7.27
C ARG A 250 -15.82 14.51 8.72
N GLY A 251 -14.59 14.67 9.20
CA GLY A 251 -14.19 14.34 10.57
C GLY A 251 -14.97 15.13 11.64
N GLU A 252 -15.19 16.42 11.42
CA GLU A 252 -15.99 17.27 12.32
C GLU A 252 -17.42 16.74 12.54
N ARG A 253 -17.98 16.06 11.53
CA ARG A 253 -19.34 15.50 11.54
C ARG A 253 -19.38 14.00 11.87
N SER A 254 -18.24 13.41 12.19
CA SER A 254 -18.11 11.99 12.52
C SER A 254 -18.17 11.76 14.04
N ASP A 255 -18.49 10.52 14.43
CA ASP A 255 -18.38 10.02 15.80
C ASP A 255 -16.97 10.25 16.39
N PRO A 256 -16.80 10.45 17.72
CA PRO A 256 -15.50 10.72 18.34
C PRO A 256 -14.37 9.76 17.95
N ALA A 257 -14.64 8.44 17.83
CA ALA A 257 -13.60 7.48 17.49
C ALA A 257 -13.01 7.75 16.09
N LEU A 258 -13.88 7.88 15.08
CA LEU A 258 -13.49 8.19 13.71
C LEU A 258 -12.89 9.60 13.60
N ARG A 259 -13.43 10.57 14.34
CA ARG A 259 -12.90 11.94 14.38
C ARG A 259 -11.45 11.98 14.84
N GLY A 260 -11.09 11.23 15.89
CA GLY A 260 -9.73 11.14 16.40
C GLY A 260 -8.74 10.59 15.37
N VAL A 261 -9.12 9.52 14.66
CA VAL A 261 -8.30 8.94 13.58
C VAL A 261 -8.10 9.95 12.45
N LEU A 262 -9.18 10.58 11.96
CA LEU A 262 -9.11 11.54 10.86
C LEU A 262 -8.29 12.78 11.22
N ALA A 263 -8.47 13.32 12.43
CA ALA A 263 -7.70 14.46 12.92
C ALA A 263 -6.20 14.13 13.03
N THR A 264 -5.86 12.89 13.41
CA THR A 264 -4.46 12.45 13.51
C THR A 264 -3.79 12.41 12.13
N TYR A 265 -4.45 11.83 11.12
CA TYR A 265 -3.90 11.84 9.75
C TYR A 265 -3.83 13.24 9.15
N GLU A 266 -4.77 14.14 9.45
CA GLU A 266 -4.65 15.53 8.99
C GLU A 266 -3.50 16.28 9.69
N ALA A 267 -3.26 15.99 10.98
CA ALA A 267 -2.08 16.50 11.68
C ALA A 267 -0.78 15.99 11.04
N MET A 268 -0.73 14.71 10.62
CA MET A 268 0.40 14.17 9.84
C MET A 268 0.59 14.94 8.53
N CYS A 269 -0.48 15.13 7.73
CA CYS A 269 -0.38 15.86 6.47
C CYS A 269 0.10 17.31 6.68
N THR A 270 -0.39 17.98 7.73
CA THR A 270 0.03 19.35 8.10
C THR A 270 1.51 19.39 8.50
N ALA A 271 1.97 18.37 9.24
CA ALA A 271 3.36 18.24 9.63
C ALA A 271 4.30 17.98 8.43
N GLU A 272 3.84 17.24 7.41
CA GLU A 272 4.59 17.08 6.15
C GLU A 272 4.69 18.39 5.37
N ASP A 273 3.60 19.14 5.23
CA ASP A 273 3.62 20.45 4.57
C ASP A 273 4.62 21.40 5.25
N ALA A 274 4.65 21.39 6.58
CA ALA A 274 5.51 22.22 7.39
C ALA A 274 7.01 21.96 7.11
N ARG A 275 7.40 20.76 6.67
CA ARG A 275 8.80 20.45 6.29
C ARG A 275 9.30 21.28 5.11
N THR A 276 8.39 21.76 4.28
CA THR A 276 8.70 22.61 3.11
C THR A 276 8.68 24.11 3.44
N THR A 277 8.35 24.47 4.69
CA THR A 277 8.18 25.85 5.12
C THR A 277 9.28 26.26 6.09
N ALA A 278 9.99 27.35 5.80
CA ALA A 278 11.00 27.89 6.72
C ALA A 278 10.37 28.35 8.05
N GLY A 279 11.03 28.04 9.17
CA GLY A 279 10.58 28.48 10.51
C GLY A 279 9.38 27.72 11.08
N ALA A 280 8.99 26.58 10.49
CA ALA A 280 7.95 25.73 11.05
C ALA A 280 8.29 25.25 12.47
N ASP A 281 7.26 25.13 13.33
CA ASP A 281 7.40 24.66 14.72
C ASP A 281 7.98 23.22 14.76
N PRO A 282 9.20 23.02 15.32
CA PRO A 282 9.82 21.70 15.45
C PRO A 282 9.03 20.72 16.33
N GLY A 283 8.13 21.22 17.20
CA GLY A 283 7.29 20.41 18.07
C GLY A 283 6.10 19.74 17.38
N THR A 284 5.82 20.07 16.11
CA THR A 284 4.65 19.55 15.38
C THR A 284 4.66 18.03 15.27
N TRP A 285 5.79 17.43 14.92
CA TRP A 285 5.92 15.98 14.80
C TRP A 285 5.88 15.25 16.15
N GLY A 286 6.36 15.88 17.23
CA GLY A 286 6.22 15.34 18.59
C GLY A 286 4.75 15.16 18.99
N ARG A 287 3.91 16.17 18.74
CA ARG A 287 2.46 16.10 18.99
C ARG A 287 1.77 15.02 18.15
N VAL A 288 2.19 14.85 16.90
CA VAL A 288 1.70 13.79 16.00
C VAL A 288 2.07 12.42 16.54
N ALA A 289 3.29 12.24 17.03
CA ALA A 289 3.73 10.98 17.62
C ALA A 289 2.88 10.62 18.85
N ASP A 290 2.60 11.58 19.74
CA ASP A 290 1.76 11.34 20.91
C ASP A 290 0.31 10.97 20.55
N LEU A 291 -0.24 11.52 19.45
CA LEU A 291 -1.56 11.13 18.93
C LEU A 291 -1.57 9.68 18.44
N LEU A 292 -0.55 9.28 17.68
CA LEU A 292 -0.43 7.93 17.12
C LEU A 292 -0.17 6.87 18.19
N GLU A 293 0.56 7.24 19.23
CA GLU A 293 0.81 6.39 20.41
C GLU A 293 -0.49 6.09 21.15
N ARG A 294 -1.36 7.11 21.37
CA ARG A 294 -2.70 6.90 21.94
C ARG A 294 -3.62 6.05 21.08
N LEU A 295 -3.42 6.04 19.76
CA LEU A 295 -4.17 5.19 18.83
C LEU A 295 -3.62 3.76 18.75
N GLY A 296 -2.52 3.44 19.45
CA GLY A 296 -1.89 2.13 19.39
C GLY A 296 -1.32 1.81 18.00
N GLN A 297 -0.83 2.81 17.26
CA GLN A 297 -0.27 2.63 15.92
C GLN A 297 1.26 2.80 15.93
N PRO A 298 2.04 1.75 16.28
CA PRO A 298 3.47 1.87 16.54
C PRO A 298 4.29 2.22 15.29
N TYR A 299 3.92 1.73 14.11
CA TYR A 299 4.68 2.03 12.89
C TYR A 299 4.60 3.51 12.49
N PRO A 300 3.41 4.13 12.34
CA PRO A 300 3.30 5.57 12.16
C PRO A 300 3.92 6.38 13.31
N THR A 301 3.87 5.88 14.56
CA THR A 301 4.51 6.53 15.70
C THR A 301 6.02 6.60 15.49
N ALA A 302 6.67 5.50 15.14
CA ALA A 302 8.11 5.47 14.85
C ALA A 302 8.49 6.43 13.72
N TYR A 303 7.67 6.49 12.66
CA TYR A 303 7.83 7.48 11.58
C TYR A 303 7.74 8.93 12.08
N ALA A 304 6.72 9.26 12.88
CA ALA A 304 6.55 10.60 13.43
C ALA A 304 7.70 10.98 14.38
N ARG A 305 8.22 10.04 15.16
CA ARG A 305 9.39 10.22 16.03
C ARG A 305 10.66 10.50 15.21
N LEU A 306 10.87 9.80 14.09
CA LEU A 306 11.96 10.10 13.16
C LEU A 306 11.87 11.55 12.63
N ARG A 307 10.69 11.94 12.14
CA ARG A 307 10.47 13.31 11.63
C ARG A 307 10.63 14.38 12.73
N SER A 308 10.22 14.07 13.95
CA SER A 308 10.45 14.92 15.12
C SER A 308 11.94 15.07 15.42
N ALA A 309 12.72 14.00 15.31
CA ALA A 309 14.16 14.06 15.47
C ALA A 309 14.79 15.01 14.42
N GLU A 310 14.49 14.81 13.14
CA GLU A 310 15.00 15.66 12.05
C GLU A 310 14.75 17.16 12.29
N ALA A 311 13.52 17.51 12.69
CA ALA A 311 13.15 18.90 12.97
C ALA A 311 13.89 19.49 14.19
N LEU A 312 14.18 18.69 15.21
CA LEU A 312 14.82 19.13 16.45
C LEU A 312 16.35 19.17 16.35
N LEU A 313 16.97 18.40 15.45
CA LEU A 313 18.42 18.25 15.40
C LEU A 313 19.18 19.52 14.99
N THR A 314 18.50 20.49 14.36
CA THR A 314 19.07 21.77 13.93
C THR A 314 19.23 22.79 15.07
N GLY A 315 18.58 22.60 16.22
CA GLY A 315 18.66 23.54 17.36
C GLY A 315 18.48 22.95 18.76
N ARG A 316 17.97 21.73 18.88
CA ARG A 316 17.67 21.03 20.14
C ARG A 316 18.25 19.61 20.12
N ARG A 317 19.56 19.51 19.90
CA ARG A 317 20.28 18.25 19.63
C ARG A 317 19.96 17.11 20.61
N ALA A 318 19.97 17.36 21.91
CA ALA A 318 19.70 16.34 22.92
C ALA A 318 18.27 15.78 22.82
N THR A 319 17.27 16.66 22.66
CA THR A 319 15.87 16.25 22.44
C THR A 319 15.71 15.50 21.12
N GLY A 320 16.34 15.98 20.05
CA GLY A 320 16.34 15.30 18.75
C GLY A 320 16.97 13.90 18.81
N ALA A 321 18.08 13.73 19.53
CA ALA A 321 18.69 12.43 19.77
C ALA A 321 17.76 11.46 20.53
N ALA A 322 17.03 11.95 21.53
CA ALA A 322 16.06 11.15 22.27
C ALA A 322 14.84 10.73 21.43
N GLU A 323 14.36 11.60 20.54
CA GLU A 323 13.32 11.23 19.55
C GLU A 323 13.85 10.18 18.55
N LEU A 324 15.09 10.32 18.09
CA LEU A 324 15.71 9.38 17.15
C LEU A 324 15.88 7.98 17.76
N ALA A 325 16.30 7.92 19.03
CA ALA A 325 16.41 6.65 19.77
C ALA A 325 15.04 5.97 19.94
N ARG A 326 13.98 6.74 20.24
CA ARG A 326 12.60 6.22 20.31
C ARG A 326 12.09 5.73 18.96
N ALA A 327 12.38 6.45 17.87
CA ALA A 327 12.08 6.00 16.51
C ALA A 327 12.77 4.66 16.20
N ALA A 328 14.06 4.53 16.53
CA ALA A 328 14.83 3.31 16.32
C ALA A 328 14.27 2.13 17.13
N ALA A 329 13.93 2.33 18.40
CA ALA A 329 13.33 1.31 19.24
C ALA A 329 12.00 0.79 18.65
N GLY A 330 11.11 1.71 18.26
CA GLY A 330 9.83 1.36 17.64
C GLY A 330 10.00 0.63 16.30
N ALA A 331 10.87 1.11 15.42
CA ALA A 331 11.15 0.46 14.14
C ALA A 331 11.78 -0.94 14.31
N ARG A 332 12.67 -1.11 15.30
CA ARG A 332 13.32 -2.39 15.61
C ARG A 332 12.34 -3.42 16.17
N ALA A 333 11.45 -3.00 17.08
CA ALA A 333 10.42 -3.89 17.63
C ALA A 333 9.54 -4.50 16.52
N LEU A 334 9.34 -3.76 15.43
CA LEU A 334 8.59 -4.19 14.25
C LEU A 334 9.45 -4.92 13.20
N ARG A 335 10.78 -4.86 13.30
CA ARG A 335 11.74 -5.16 12.21
C ARG A 335 11.35 -4.45 10.91
N ALA A 336 11.12 -3.13 11.03
CA ALA A 336 10.78 -2.25 9.93
C ALA A 336 12.04 -1.78 9.19
N GLU A 337 12.60 -2.66 8.36
CA GLU A 337 13.94 -2.50 7.77
C GLU A 337 14.13 -1.19 6.98
N PRO A 338 13.22 -0.77 6.08
CA PRO A 338 13.38 0.50 5.37
C PRO A 338 13.40 1.71 6.30
N LEU A 339 12.58 1.68 7.37
CA LEU A 339 12.54 2.76 8.35
C LEU A 339 13.82 2.79 9.21
N LEU A 340 14.36 1.63 9.59
CA LEU A 340 15.66 1.53 10.27
C LEU A 340 16.79 2.09 9.42
N ALA A 341 16.81 1.82 8.12
CA ALA A 341 17.80 2.39 7.20
C ALA A 341 17.68 3.92 7.08
N GLU A 342 16.45 4.47 7.07
CA GLU A 342 16.23 5.91 7.08
C GLU A 342 16.71 6.55 8.40
N ILE A 343 16.39 5.92 9.54
CA ILE A 343 16.87 6.34 10.87
C ILE A 343 18.40 6.32 10.94
N ALA A 344 19.06 5.29 10.42
CA ALA A 344 20.53 5.20 10.34
C ALA A 344 21.15 6.32 9.51
N THR A 345 20.49 6.72 8.42
CA THR A 345 20.93 7.86 7.61
C THR A 345 20.86 9.16 8.39
N VAL A 346 19.77 9.42 9.12
CA VAL A 346 19.64 10.62 9.95
C VAL A 346 20.65 10.61 11.10
N ALA A 347 20.79 9.48 11.80
CA ALA A 347 21.76 9.30 12.89
C ALA A 347 23.19 9.61 12.45
N ARG A 348 23.60 9.05 11.30
CA ARG A 348 24.92 9.27 10.71
C ARG A 348 25.14 10.73 10.32
N ARG A 349 24.20 11.36 9.60
CA ARG A 349 24.31 12.77 9.21
C ARG A 349 24.41 13.69 10.43
N ALA A 350 23.65 13.39 11.48
CA ALA A 350 23.68 14.14 12.73
C ALA A 350 24.83 13.73 13.67
N ARG A 351 25.62 12.71 13.33
CA ARG A 351 26.67 12.12 14.19
C ARG A 351 26.14 11.74 15.58
N ILE A 352 25.02 11.04 15.62
CA ILE A 352 24.38 10.53 16.84
C ILE A 352 24.56 9.01 16.87
N ALA A 353 25.12 8.52 17.98
CA ALA A 353 25.18 7.10 18.23
C ALA A 353 23.80 6.59 18.63
N VAL A 354 23.28 5.62 17.89
CA VAL A 354 22.08 4.86 18.22
C VAL A 354 22.45 3.39 18.10
N PRO A 355 22.33 2.58 19.17
CA PRO A 355 22.69 1.17 19.15
C PRO A 355 21.92 0.37 18.08
N ASP A 356 22.57 -0.68 17.56
CA ASP A 356 21.98 -1.72 16.71
C ASP A 356 21.27 -1.19 15.45
N LEU A 357 21.76 -0.08 14.88
CA LEU A 357 21.32 0.38 13.56
C LEU A 357 22.09 -0.34 12.45
N PRO A 358 21.49 -0.53 11.26
CA PRO A 358 22.18 -1.14 10.14
C PRO A 358 23.41 -0.31 9.75
N ASP A 359 24.54 -1.00 9.52
CA ASP A 359 25.73 -0.37 8.98
C ASP A 359 25.51 -0.09 7.48
N LEU A 360 25.29 1.19 7.16
CA LEU A 360 25.04 1.62 5.79
C LEU A 360 26.37 2.04 5.15
N PRO A 361 26.68 1.59 3.92
CA PRO A 361 27.89 2.02 3.23
C PRO A 361 27.95 3.55 3.10
N ALA A 362 29.16 4.10 3.14
CA ALA A 362 29.42 5.53 3.12
C ALA A 362 28.97 6.19 1.80
N GLY A 363 27.67 6.49 1.68
CA GLY A 363 27.08 7.28 0.62
C GLY A 363 26.78 8.70 1.09
N ASN A 364 27.21 9.70 0.32
CA ASN A 364 26.94 11.12 0.57
C ASN A 364 25.44 11.39 0.61
N GLY A 365 24.90 11.78 1.77
CA GLY A 365 23.86 12.80 1.96
C GLY A 365 22.53 12.79 1.18
N GLY A 366 22.24 11.85 0.29
CA GLY A 366 20.96 11.69 -0.42
C GLY A 366 20.07 10.60 0.20
N PRO A 367 18.76 10.55 -0.15
CA PRO A 367 17.91 9.41 0.22
C PRO A 367 18.59 8.10 -0.20
N VAL A 368 18.51 7.09 0.66
CA VAL A 368 19.18 5.80 0.51
C VAL A 368 18.70 5.11 -0.78
N ALA A 369 19.55 5.13 -1.81
CA ALA A 369 19.58 4.06 -2.78
C ALA A 369 20.28 2.87 -2.11
N VAL A 370 19.55 1.79 -1.88
CA VAL A 370 20.14 0.49 -1.51
C VAL A 370 21.15 0.11 -2.59
N PRO A 371 22.33 -0.44 -2.27
CA PRO A 371 23.29 -0.87 -3.27
C PRO A 371 22.70 -2.07 -4.04
N GLY A 372 22.09 -1.79 -5.19
CA GLY A 372 22.11 -2.75 -6.29
C GLY A 372 23.57 -2.89 -6.76
N PRO A 373 23.99 -4.06 -7.26
CA PRO A 373 25.33 -4.24 -7.79
C PRO A 373 25.61 -3.11 -8.80
N SER A 374 26.67 -2.36 -8.51
CA SER A 374 27.30 -1.32 -9.33
C SER A 374 26.77 -1.20 -10.76
N SER A 375 26.08 -0.09 -11.05
CA SER A 375 25.88 0.36 -12.43
C SER A 375 27.23 0.64 -13.09
N PRO A 376 27.46 0.18 -14.33
CA PRO A 376 28.05 1.02 -15.35
C PRO A 376 26.94 1.95 -15.88
N VAL A 377 27.28 3.23 -15.95
CA VAL A 377 26.44 4.31 -16.47
C VAL A 377 26.18 4.10 -17.97
N ASP A 378 24.98 4.47 -18.43
CA ASP A 378 24.53 4.58 -19.83
C ASP A 378 24.32 3.30 -20.67
N HIS A 379 23.49 2.37 -20.17
CA HIS A 379 22.89 1.36 -21.05
C HIS A 379 21.36 1.43 -20.99
N PRO A 380 20.67 1.96 -22.03
CA PRO A 380 19.21 2.07 -22.07
C PRO A 380 18.49 0.75 -21.78
N LEU A 381 19.10 -0.39 -22.12
CA LEU A 381 18.55 -1.72 -21.86
C LEU A 381 18.66 -2.16 -20.39
N GLY A 382 19.53 -1.54 -19.59
CA GLY A 382 19.69 -1.86 -18.16
C GLY A 382 18.49 -1.43 -17.30
N THR A 383 17.56 -0.64 -17.87
CA THR A 383 16.31 -0.23 -17.23
C THR A 383 15.16 -1.23 -17.44
N LEU A 384 15.35 -2.22 -18.34
CA LEU A 384 14.37 -3.25 -18.61
C LEU A 384 14.54 -4.42 -17.64
N THR A 385 13.43 -4.97 -17.18
CA THR A 385 13.43 -6.25 -16.47
C THR A 385 13.85 -7.37 -17.42
N GLY A 386 14.37 -8.49 -16.90
CA GLY A 386 14.77 -9.64 -17.74
C GLY A 386 13.65 -10.08 -18.70
N ARG A 387 12.40 -10.06 -18.22
CA ARG A 387 11.24 -10.39 -19.05
C ARG A 387 10.94 -9.37 -20.15
N GLU A 388 11.13 -8.08 -19.87
CA GLU A 388 10.98 -7.02 -20.88
C GLU A 388 12.09 -7.08 -21.92
N LEU A 389 13.30 -7.48 -21.54
CA LEU A 389 14.42 -7.70 -22.46
C LEU A 389 14.15 -8.88 -23.40
N GLU A 390 13.65 -10.01 -22.88
CA GLU A 390 13.23 -11.16 -23.71
C GLU A 390 12.15 -10.77 -24.73
N VAL A 391 11.12 -10.02 -24.28
CA VAL A 391 10.07 -9.51 -25.18
C VAL A 391 10.66 -8.58 -26.24
N LEU A 392 11.60 -7.70 -25.87
CA LEU A 392 12.27 -6.79 -26.79
C LEU A 392 13.17 -7.52 -27.81
N GLN A 393 13.86 -8.59 -27.40
CA GLN A 393 14.69 -9.43 -28.27
C GLN A 393 13.85 -10.14 -29.34
N VAL A 394 12.77 -10.79 -28.93
CA VAL A 394 11.84 -11.46 -29.87
C VAL A 394 11.15 -10.41 -30.75
N LEU A 395 10.89 -9.21 -30.22
CA LEU A 395 10.34 -8.10 -31.00
C LEU A 395 11.29 -7.62 -32.11
N ALA A 396 12.57 -7.45 -31.79
CA ALA A 396 13.59 -6.95 -32.71
C ALA A 396 13.93 -7.94 -33.85
N ALA A 397 13.59 -9.22 -33.66
CA ALA A 397 13.61 -10.26 -34.68
C ALA A 397 12.38 -10.22 -35.63
N GLY A 398 11.48 -9.24 -35.46
CA GLY A 398 10.32 -9.02 -36.36
C GLY A 398 9.03 -9.73 -35.96
N ALA A 399 8.99 -10.45 -34.83
CA ALA A 399 7.87 -11.33 -34.48
C ALA A 399 6.57 -10.60 -34.10
N THR A 400 5.42 -10.95 -34.65
CA THR A 400 4.14 -10.32 -34.26
C THR A 400 3.80 -10.53 -32.78
N ASN A 401 2.88 -9.74 -32.19
CA ASN A 401 2.48 -9.94 -30.79
C ASN A 401 1.94 -11.35 -30.50
N LYS A 402 1.35 -12.02 -31.50
CA LYS A 402 0.91 -13.42 -31.42
C LYS A 402 2.10 -14.39 -31.40
N GLU A 403 3.13 -14.14 -32.20
CA GLU A 403 4.35 -14.95 -32.21
C GLU A 403 5.20 -14.75 -30.95
N ILE A 404 5.31 -13.52 -30.45
CA ILE A 404 5.96 -13.24 -29.17
C ILE A 404 5.23 -13.97 -28.04
N ALA A 405 3.89 -13.90 -28.04
CA ALA A 405 3.05 -14.61 -27.09
C ALA A 405 3.28 -16.13 -27.12
N ALA A 406 3.33 -16.73 -28.31
CA ALA A 406 3.59 -18.15 -28.49
C ALA A 406 5.01 -18.54 -28.02
N ARG A 407 6.04 -17.79 -28.43
CA ARG A 407 7.45 -18.09 -28.08
C ARG A 407 7.75 -17.93 -26.60
N LEU A 408 7.04 -17.02 -25.93
CA LEU A 408 7.26 -16.69 -24.53
C LEU A 408 6.19 -17.31 -23.61
N PHE A 409 5.27 -18.13 -24.13
CA PHE A 409 4.19 -18.78 -23.38
C PHE A 409 3.33 -17.79 -22.55
N ILE A 410 2.93 -16.66 -23.15
CA ILE A 410 2.07 -15.63 -22.53
C ILE A 410 0.94 -15.20 -23.47
N ALA A 411 -0.10 -14.55 -22.94
CA ALA A 411 -1.21 -14.07 -23.77
C ALA A 411 -0.80 -12.87 -24.67
N PRO A 412 -1.36 -12.72 -25.89
CA PRO A 412 -1.07 -11.58 -26.78
C PRO A 412 -1.36 -10.20 -26.16
N LYS A 413 -2.38 -10.11 -25.30
CA LYS A 413 -2.68 -8.89 -24.53
C LYS A 413 -1.56 -8.54 -23.55
N THR A 414 -0.94 -9.56 -22.94
CA THR A 414 0.20 -9.41 -22.02
C THR A 414 1.43 -8.89 -22.75
N VAL A 415 1.67 -9.35 -23.98
CA VAL A 415 2.73 -8.79 -24.85
C VAL A 415 2.49 -7.29 -25.07
N GLY A 416 1.28 -6.87 -25.40
CA GLY A 416 0.94 -5.45 -25.57
C GLY A 416 1.26 -4.61 -24.33
N ALA A 417 0.95 -5.12 -23.13
CA ALA A 417 1.29 -4.45 -21.87
C ALA A 417 2.80 -4.36 -21.62
N HIS A 418 3.56 -5.42 -21.94
CA HIS A 418 5.03 -5.37 -21.88
C HIS A 418 5.59 -4.34 -22.87
N LEU A 419 5.08 -4.29 -24.10
CA LEU A 419 5.53 -3.33 -25.11
C LEU A 419 5.27 -1.88 -24.70
N ALA A 420 4.11 -1.59 -24.11
CA ALA A 420 3.82 -0.25 -23.60
C ALA A 420 4.82 0.21 -22.52
N ARG A 421 5.19 -0.69 -21.60
CA ARG A 421 6.19 -0.41 -20.56
C ARG A 421 7.60 -0.28 -21.14
N ILE A 422 7.97 -1.15 -22.08
CA ILE A 422 9.26 -1.08 -22.79
C ILE A 422 9.37 0.26 -23.52
N PHE A 423 8.32 0.69 -24.22
CA PHE A 423 8.31 1.97 -24.93
C PHE A 423 8.47 3.16 -23.97
N ALA A 424 7.74 3.15 -22.86
CA ALA A 424 7.87 4.17 -21.83
C ALA A 424 9.28 4.20 -21.21
N LYS A 425 9.85 3.03 -20.88
CA LYS A 425 11.20 2.92 -20.28
C LYS A 425 12.32 3.31 -21.24
N LEU A 426 12.17 3.01 -22.53
CA LEU A 426 13.15 3.36 -23.57
C LEU A 426 12.94 4.75 -24.18
N GLY A 427 11.86 5.45 -23.82
CA GLY A 427 11.52 6.77 -24.40
C GLY A 427 11.19 6.73 -25.90
N VAL A 428 10.68 5.61 -26.40
CA VAL A 428 10.36 5.40 -27.83
C VAL A 428 8.85 5.28 -28.03
N THR A 429 8.35 5.59 -29.23
CA THR A 429 6.90 5.62 -29.50
C THR A 429 6.43 4.47 -30.37
N ASN A 430 7.35 3.73 -30.99
CA ASN A 430 7.00 2.61 -31.84
C ASN A 430 8.00 1.46 -31.78
N ARG A 431 7.52 0.32 -32.27
CA ARG A 431 8.22 -0.96 -32.33
C ARG A 431 9.55 -0.89 -33.10
N THR A 432 9.60 -0.14 -34.20
CA THR A 432 10.80 0.00 -35.01
C THR A 432 11.90 0.76 -34.25
N GLN A 433 11.52 1.83 -33.56
CA GLN A 433 12.44 2.57 -32.68
C GLN A 433 12.94 1.69 -31.53
N ALA A 434 12.05 0.92 -30.89
CA ALA A 434 12.44 -0.01 -29.83
C ALA A 434 13.44 -1.08 -30.32
N ALA A 435 13.20 -1.68 -31.49
CA ALA A 435 14.13 -2.62 -32.11
C ALA A 435 15.49 -1.95 -32.42
N GLY A 436 15.46 -0.68 -32.88
CA GLY A 436 16.67 0.10 -33.13
C GLY A 436 17.50 0.38 -31.87
N VAL A 437 16.84 0.58 -30.70
CA VAL A 437 17.54 0.72 -29.41
C VAL A 437 18.27 -0.58 -29.08
N LEU A 438 17.62 -1.75 -29.17
CA LEU A 438 18.27 -3.03 -28.89
C LEU A 438 19.52 -3.26 -29.76
N ARG A 439 19.40 -3.00 -31.07
CA ARG A 439 20.50 -3.20 -32.05
C ARG A 439 21.70 -2.29 -31.83
N ARG A 440 21.50 -1.05 -31.36
CA ARG A 440 22.61 -0.13 -31.04
C ARG A 440 23.38 -0.52 -29.78
N HIS A 441 22.82 -1.42 -28.97
CA HIS A 441 23.25 -1.69 -27.60
C HIS A 441 23.57 -3.18 -27.37
N LEU A 442 23.59 -4.00 -28.42
CA LEU A 442 24.21 -5.33 -28.43
C LEU A 442 25.35 -5.28 -29.45
N PRO A 443 26.63 -5.48 -29.07
CA PRO A 443 27.66 -5.75 -30.07
C PRO A 443 27.28 -7.03 -30.81
N GLU A 444 27.48 -7.06 -32.13
CA GLU A 444 27.26 -8.24 -32.96
C GLU A 444 28.10 -9.40 -32.41
N ALA A 445 27.48 -10.26 -31.59
CA ALA A 445 28.01 -11.59 -31.32
C ALA A 445 27.77 -12.40 -32.59
N GLY A 446 28.89 -12.84 -33.17
CA GLY A 446 28.98 -13.45 -34.48
C GLY A 446 27.97 -14.56 -34.73
N VAL A 447 27.62 -14.67 -36.02
CA VAL A 447 27.03 -15.83 -36.65
C VAL A 447 27.72 -17.10 -36.12
N VAL A 448 27.05 -17.83 -35.24
CA VAL A 448 27.30 -19.24 -35.05
C VAL A 448 26.43 -19.94 -36.08
N GLU A 449 27.07 -20.39 -37.15
CA GLU A 449 26.50 -21.36 -38.07
C GLU A 449 26.03 -22.57 -37.28
N HIS A 450 24.71 -22.83 -37.29
CA HIS A 450 24.24 -24.19 -37.06
C HIS A 450 24.24 -24.90 -38.41
N GLY A 451 25.27 -25.73 -38.57
CA GLY A 451 25.46 -26.61 -39.72
C GLY A 451 24.20 -27.40 -40.05
N GLY A 452 23.88 -27.40 -41.34
CA GLY A 452 22.87 -28.26 -41.93
C GLY A 452 23.23 -29.74 -41.77
N VAL A 453 22.17 -30.52 -41.57
CA VAL A 453 22.12 -31.98 -41.61
C VAL A 453 22.59 -32.46 -43.00
N PRO A 454 23.42 -33.51 -43.12
CA PRO A 454 23.67 -34.13 -44.42
C PRO A 454 22.48 -35.01 -44.83
N ASP A 455 22.17 -34.97 -46.13
CA ASP A 455 21.15 -35.78 -46.81
C ASP A 455 21.27 -37.30 -46.57
#